data_AF-A0A410V1H5-F1
#
_entry.id   AF-A0A410V1H5-F1
#
_cell.length_a   1.000
_cell.length_b   1.000
_cell.length_c   1.000
_cell.angle_alpha   90.00
_cell.angle_beta   90.00
_cell.angle_gamma   90.00
#
_symmetry.space_group_name_H-M   'P 1'
#
loop_
_entity.id
_entity.type
_entity.pdbx_description
1 polymer ?
#
loop_
_entity_poly.entity_id
_entity_poly.type
_entity_poly.pdbx_seq_one_letter_code
_entity_poly.pdbx_strand_id
1 'polypeptide(L)'
;MAGTSGKPLVQKLGIKPGFCIFVDGLVTSYRDVVGELPDGVSIASTAIARLDMVHVFAAEAKGLAAKLRSYRKAIAPDGMIWASWPKKASGIATDVTEALVRETALANGLVDIKICAVNDIWSGMKLVIPVKDRGE
;
A
#
# COMPACT_ATOMS: atom_id res chain seq x y z
N MET A 1 12.11 -11.48 -21.73
CA MET A 1 13.20 -10.60 -21.29
C MET A 1 12.68 -9.17 -21.32
N ALA A 2 12.11 -8.68 -20.22
CA ALA A 2 11.61 -7.31 -20.13
C ALA A 2 12.57 -6.50 -19.26
N GLY A 3 13.48 -5.80 -19.93
CA GLY A 3 14.22 -4.71 -19.31
C GLY A 3 13.29 -3.52 -19.14
N THR A 4 13.07 -3.10 -17.90
CA THR A 4 12.44 -1.80 -17.64
C THR A 4 13.44 -0.94 -16.90
N SER A 5 14.14 -0.13 -17.67
CA SER A 5 14.95 0.98 -17.17
C SER A 5 14.02 1.97 -16.47
N GLY A 6 14.01 1.90 -15.14
CA GLY A 6 13.21 2.70 -14.25
C GLY A 6 13.47 2.18 -12.83
N LYS A 7 13.49 3.05 -11.82
CA LYS A 7 13.72 2.61 -10.44
C LYS A 7 12.84 1.38 -10.15
N PRO A 8 13.41 0.26 -9.64
CA PRO A 8 12.65 -0.95 -9.37
C PRO A 8 11.44 -0.59 -8.51
N LEU A 9 10.30 -1.23 -8.77
CA LEU A 9 9.01 -0.90 -8.16
C LEU A 9 9.10 -0.79 -6.63
N VAL A 10 9.88 -1.65 -5.99
CA VAL A 10 10.27 -1.57 -4.57
C VAL A 10 10.77 -0.17 -4.15
N GLN A 11 11.67 0.45 -4.92
CA GLN A 11 12.14 1.81 -4.66
C GLN A 11 11.04 2.86 -4.89
N LYS A 12 10.14 2.65 -5.88
CA LYS A 12 8.99 3.54 -6.08
C LYS A 12 8.02 3.47 -4.90
N LEU A 13 7.79 2.28 -4.36
CA LEU A 13 6.98 2.05 -3.16
C LEU A 13 7.67 2.60 -1.89
N GLY A 14 8.98 2.82 -1.94
CA GLY A 14 9.76 3.35 -0.81
C GLY A 14 10.06 2.30 0.24
N ILE A 15 10.07 1.02 -0.15
CA ILE A 15 10.47 -0.10 0.70
C ILE A 15 11.98 -0.02 0.92
N LYS A 16 12.39 -0.02 2.20
CA LYS A 16 13.80 0.03 2.59
C LYS A 16 14.24 -1.32 3.18
N PRO A 17 15.57 -1.60 3.24
CA PRO A 17 16.09 -2.73 3.99
C PRO A 17 15.57 -2.76 5.43
N GLY A 18 15.32 -3.96 5.96
CA GLY A 18 14.84 -4.16 7.32
C GLY A 18 13.36 -3.85 7.57
N PHE A 19 12.59 -3.42 6.56
CA PHE A 19 11.17 -3.11 6.74
C PHE A 19 10.35 -4.34 7.17
N CYS A 20 9.45 -4.14 8.13
CA CYS A 20 8.37 -5.05 8.44
C CYS A 20 7.10 -4.63 7.66
N ILE A 21 6.69 -5.47 6.72
CA ILE A 21 5.58 -5.19 5.79
C ILE A 21 4.42 -6.14 6.08
N PHE A 22 3.20 -5.63 6.13
CA PHE A 22 2.00 -6.46 6.06
C PHE A 22 1.33 -6.30 4.69
N VAL A 23 0.91 -7.41 4.09
CA VAL A 23 0.24 -7.44 2.78
C VAL A 23 -1.18 -7.97 2.97
N ASP A 24 -2.17 -7.21 2.51
CA ASP A 24 -3.58 -7.57 2.63
C ASP A 24 -4.28 -7.62 1.27
N GLY A 25 -5.20 -8.58 1.10
CA GLY A 25 -6.05 -8.68 -0.09
C GLY A 25 -5.33 -9.13 -1.37
N LEU A 26 -4.11 -9.66 -1.27
CA LEU A 26 -3.39 -10.24 -2.39
C LEU A 26 -3.42 -11.78 -2.33
N VAL A 27 -3.85 -12.41 -3.43
CA VAL A 27 -3.94 -13.88 -3.53
C VAL A 27 -2.66 -14.54 -4.06
N THR A 28 -1.79 -13.76 -4.71
CA THR A 28 -0.51 -14.21 -5.22
C THR A 28 0.62 -13.79 -4.28
N SER A 29 1.82 -14.31 -4.49
CA SER A 29 2.99 -13.87 -3.75
C SER A 29 3.27 -12.40 -4.02
N TYR A 30 3.58 -11.66 -2.95
CA TYR A 30 3.86 -10.23 -3.04
C TYR A 30 5.07 -9.94 -3.95
N ARG A 31 6.06 -10.83 -3.97
CA ARG A 31 7.26 -10.72 -4.81
C ARG A 31 6.95 -10.81 -6.30
N ASP A 32 5.89 -11.52 -6.69
CA ASP A 32 5.45 -11.55 -8.09
C ASP A 32 4.82 -10.22 -8.52
N VAL A 33 4.35 -9.41 -7.57
CA VAL A 33 3.80 -8.08 -7.83
C VAL A 33 4.86 -7.01 -7.79
N VAL A 34 5.73 -7.02 -6.76
CA VAL A 34 6.67 -5.91 -6.51
C VAL A 34 8.11 -6.17 -6.94
N GLY A 35 8.44 -7.43 -7.24
CA GLY A 35 9.80 -7.90 -7.51
C GLY A 35 10.56 -8.28 -6.25
N GLU A 36 11.88 -8.36 -6.39
CA GLU A 36 12.79 -8.71 -5.30
C GLU A 36 12.78 -7.66 -4.19
N LEU A 37 12.55 -8.11 -2.96
CA LEU A 37 12.56 -7.24 -1.78
C LEU A 37 14.00 -6.98 -1.30
N PRO A 38 14.28 -5.80 -0.74
CA PRO A 38 15.58 -5.49 -0.15
C PRO A 38 15.92 -6.44 0.99
N ASP A 39 17.22 -6.50 1.33
CA ASP A 39 17.72 -7.31 2.43
C ASP A 39 17.02 -6.98 3.77
N GLY A 40 16.81 -8.01 4.59
CA GLY A 40 16.17 -7.88 5.89
C GLY A 40 14.68 -7.53 5.89
N VAL A 41 14.04 -7.34 4.72
CA VAL A 41 12.59 -7.11 4.67
C VAL A 41 11.82 -8.37 5.05
N SER A 42 10.92 -8.21 6.02
CA SER A 42 10.07 -9.28 6.54
C SER A 42 8.60 -9.01 6.18
N ILE A 43 7.88 -10.05 5.77
CA ILE A 43 6.43 -9.98 5.57
C ILE A 43 5.74 -10.55 6.80
N ALA A 44 5.04 -9.71 7.55
CA ALA A 44 4.27 -10.08 8.72
C ALA A 44 3.01 -10.87 8.32
N SER A 45 2.65 -11.88 9.12
CA SER A 45 1.42 -12.67 8.93
C SER A 45 0.16 -11.94 9.40
N THR A 46 0.31 -10.91 10.24
CA THR A 46 -0.79 -10.16 10.86
C THR A 46 -0.49 -8.67 10.93
N ALA A 47 -1.53 -7.84 10.85
CA ALA A 47 -1.41 -6.38 10.97
C ALA A 47 -1.28 -5.92 12.44
N ILE A 48 -0.22 -6.33 13.12
CA ILE A 48 0.06 -5.96 14.52
C ILE A 48 1.18 -4.92 14.53
N ALA A 49 1.01 -3.87 15.33
CA ALA A 49 2.00 -2.81 15.46
C ALA A 49 3.35 -3.35 15.98
N ARG A 50 4.51 -2.81 15.56
CA ARG A 50 4.71 -1.65 14.66
C ARG A 50 5.17 -2.11 13.27
N LEU A 51 4.44 -1.71 12.23
CA LEU A 51 4.78 -1.99 10.83
C LEU A 51 5.39 -0.75 10.15
N ASP A 52 6.44 -0.93 9.34
CA ASP A 52 6.96 0.16 8.50
C ASP A 52 6.03 0.45 7.33
N MET A 53 5.36 -0.59 6.83
CA MET A 53 4.46 -0.50 5.70
C MET A 53 3.31 -1.51 5.77
N VAL A 54 2.12 -1.07 5.36
CA VAL A 54 1.03 -1.95 4.95
C VAL A 54 0.79 -1.76 3.45
N HIS A 55 0.66 -2.85 2.69
CA HIS A 55 0.18 -2.80 1.31
C HIS A 55 -1.16 -3.53 1.20
N VAL A 56 -2.24 -2.77 1.07
CA VAL A 56 -3.60 -3.32 0.92
C VAL A 56 -4.02 -3.28 -0.54
N PHE A 57 -4.51 -4.41 -1.04
CA PHE A 57 -5.08 -4.57 -2.37
C PHE A 57 -6.59 -4.78 -2.23
N ALA A 58 -7.40 -3.96 -2.90
CA ALA A 58 -8.86 -4.01 -2.82
C ALA A 58 -9.51 -3.74 -4.18
N ALA A 59 -10.37 -4.66 -4.62
CA ALA A 59 -11.26 -4.45 -5.76
C ALA A 59 -12.65 -3.92 -5.35
N GLU A 60 -13.00 -4.03 -4.07
CA GLU A 60 -14.28 -3.56 -3.52
C GLU A 60 -14.05 -2.47 -2.47
N ALA A 61 -14.90 -1.43 -2.48
CA ALA A 61 -14.91 -0.38 -1.48
C ALA A 61 -15.30 -0.92 -0.10
N LYS A 62 -16.08 -2.00 -0.09
CA LYS A 62 -16.60 -2.61 1.12
C LYS A 62 -15.44 -3.02 2.04
N GLY A 63 -15.43 -2.46 3.24
CA GLY A 63 -14.42 -2.74 4.25
C GLY A 63 -13.13 -1.94 4.12
N LEU A 64 -12.91 -1.17 3.04
CA LEU A 64 -11.70 -0.36 2.87
C LEU A 64 -11.53 0.65 4.03
N ALA A 65 -12.61 1.32 4.45
CA ALA A 65 -12.57 2.24 5.58
C ALA A 65 -12.14 1.57 6.90
N ALA A 66 -12.68 0.38 7.19
CA ALA A 66 -12.34 -0.38 8.39
C ALA A 66 -10.87 -0.85 8.36
N LYS A 67 -10.41 -1.30 7.18
CA LYS A 67 -9.02 -1.66 6.93
C LYS A 67 -8.07 -0.48 7.14
N LEU A 68 -8.31 0.66 6.50
CA LEU A 68 -7.47 1.86 6.65
C LEU A 68 -7.41 2.35 8.11
N ARG A 69 -8.54 2.29 8.84
CA ARG A 69 -8.57 2.60 10.27
C ARG A 69 -7.68 1.67 11.10
N SER A 70 -7.75 0.37 10.83
CA SER A 70 -6.94 -0.64 11.51
C SER A 70 -5.46 -0.45 11.19
N TYR A 71 -5.13 -0.31 9.91
CA TYR A 71 -3.74 -0.16 9.45
C TYR A 71 -3.10 1.13 9.91
N ARG A 72 -3.85 2.24 10.03
CA ARG A 72 -3.35 3.47 10.65
C ARG A 72 -2.85 3.23 12.08
N LYS A 73 -3.48 2.32 12.83
CA LYS A 73 -3.05 1.97 14.20
C LYS A 73 -1.87 0.98 14.22
N ALA A 74 -1.70 0.21 13.14
CA ALA A 74 -0.66 -0.81 13.04
C ALA A 74 0.68 -0.25 12.52
N ILE A 75 0.65 0.75 11.65
CA ILE A 75 1.89 1.36 11.13
C ILE A 75 2.61 2.18 12.22
N ALA A 76 3.94 2.24 12.12
CA ALA A 76 4.74 3.19 12.86
C ALA A 76 4.34 4.64 12.50
N PRO A 77 4.62 5.63 13.37
CA PRO A 77 4.28 7.03 13.11
C PRO A 77 4.77 7.58 11.77
N ASP A 78 6.00 7.24 11.38
CA ASP A 78 6.59 7.60 10.08
C ASP A 78 6.39 6.53 8.99
N GLY A 79 5.65 5.46 9.31
CA GLY A 79 5.27 4.39 8.40
C GLY A 79 4.27 4.83 7.33
N MET A 80 3.89 3.87 6.48
CA MET A 80 3.01 4.17 5.34
C MET A 80 2.03 3.04 5.01
N ILE A 81 0.91 3.41 4.41
CA ILE A 81 -0.03 2.47 3.78
C ILE A 81 0.02 2.72 2.27
N TRP A 82 0.20 1.66 1.49
CA TRP A 82 -0.10 1.66 0.07
C TRP A 82 -1.47 1.03 -0.12
N ALA A 83 -2.43 1.81 -0.61
CA ALA A 83 -3.74 1.32 -0.99
C ALA A 83 -3.79 1.13 -2.50
N SER A 84 -4.02 -0.10 -2.95
CA SER A 84 -3.97 -0.50 -4.36
C SER A 84 -5.30 -1.04 -4.84
N TRP A 85 -5.73 -0.61 -6.03
CA TRP A 85 -6.98 -1.03 -6.68
C TRP A 85 -6.77 -1.35 -8.15
N PRO A 86 -7.62 -2.20 -8.76
CA PRO A 86 -7.49 -2.52 -10.17
C PRO A 86 -7.67 -1.29 -11.06
N LYS A 87 -6.83 -1.16 -12.07
CA LYS A 87 -6.99 -0.14 -13.11
C LYS A 87 -8.21 -0.47 -13.94
N LYS A 88 -8.90 0.56 -14.45
CA LYS A 88 -9.99 0.39 -15.44
C LYS A 88 -9.56 -0.45 -16.65
N ALA A 89 -8.32 -0.31 -17.10
CA ALA A 89 -7.76 -1.05 -18.22
C ALA A 89 -7.39 -2.52 -17.92
N SER A 90 -7.42 -2.95 -16.66
CA SER A 90 -7.01 -4.32 -16.27
C SER A 90 -8.06 -5.39 -16.59
N GLY A 91 -9.30 -4.99 -16.90
CA GLY A 91 -10.43 -5.90 -17.11
C GLY A 91 -11.00 -6.51 -15.83
N ILE A 92 -10.42 -6.23 -14.66
CA ILE A 92 -10.94 -6.67 -13.36
C ILE A 92 -12.01 -5.69 -12.89
N ALA A 93 -13.19 -6.22 -12.56
CA ALA A 93 -14.28 -5.44 -11.99
C ALA A 93 -13.85 -4.84 -10.64
N THR A 94 -14.10 -3.54 -10.47
CA THR A 94 -13.81 -2.82 -9.24
C THR A 94 -14.77 -1.65 -9.07
N ASP A 95 -15.25 -1.44 -7.86
CA ASP A 95 -15.95 -0.22 -7.45
C ASP A 95 -15.04 0.77 -6.70
N VAL A 96 -13.77 0.39 -6.49
CA VAL A 96 -12.74 1.27 -5.93
C VAL A 96 -12.18 2.22 -7.01
N THR A 97 -12.12 3.51 -6.67
CA THR A 97 -11.55 4.57 -7.51
C THR A 97 -10.50 5.37 -6.74
N GLU A 98 -9.70 6.17 -7.44
CA GLU A 98 -8.74 7.08 -6.80
C GLU A 98 -9.43 8.03 -5.81
N ALA A 99 -10.53 8.65 -6.24
CA ALA A 99 -11.30 9.60 -5.42
C ALA A 99 -11.79 8.91 -4.14
N LEU A 100 -12.40 7.73 -4.27
CA LEU A 100 -12.87 6.94 -3.13
C LEU A 100 -11.73 6.63 -2.15
N VAL A 101 -10.56 6.20 -2.64
CA VAL A 101 -9.40 5.88 -1.79
C VAL A 101 -8.94 7.13 -1.03
N ARG A 102 -8.82 8.27 -1.73
CA ARG A 102 -8.41 9.55 -1.13
C ARG A 102 -9.40 10.01 -0.05
N GLU A 103 -10.69 10.03 -0.36
CA GLU A 103 -11.75 10.44 0.56
C GLU A 103 -11.81 9.52 1.79
N THR A 104 -11.70 8.20 1.58
CA THR A 104 -11.70 7.21 2.66
C THR A 104 -10.47 7.35 3.54
N ALA A 105 -9.29 7.60 2.95
CA ALA A 105 -8.06 7.82 3.70
C ALA A 105 -8.15 9.07 4.57
N LEU A 106 -8.61 10.18 4.01
CA LEU A 106 -8.79 11.44 4.73
C LEU A 106 -9.75 11.29 5.91
N ALA A 107 -10.89 10.63 5.69
CA ALA A 107 -11.87 10.33 6.74
C ALA A 107 -11.31 9.45 7.87
N ASN A 108 -10.22 8.71 7.62
CA ASN A 108 -9.54 7.88 8.61
C ASN A 108 -8.25 8.53 9.15
N GLY A 109 -8.03 9.82 8.90
CA GLY A 109 -6.88 10.57 9.44
C GLY A 109 -5.55 10.21 8.78
N LEU A 110 -5.58 9.86 7.51
CA LEU A 110 -4.42 9.66 6.64
C LEU A 110 -4.42 10.75 5.55
N VAL A 111 -3.24 11.09 5.03
CA VAL A 111 -3.09 11.99 3.88
C VAL A 111 -2.38 11.27 2.74
N ASP A 112 -2.80 11.55 1.51
CA ASP A 112 -2.13 11.02 0.32
C ASP A 112 -0.86 11.81 -0.02
N ILE A 113 0.12 11.11 -0.57
CA ILE A 113 1.42 11.68 -0.94
C ILE A 113 1.65 11.58 -2.44
N LYS A 114 1.42 10.39 -3.00
CA LYS A 114 1.64 10.12 -4.41
C LYS A 114 0.85 8.91 -4.85
N ILE A 115 0.57 8.86 -6.15
CA ILE A 115 0.02 7.70 -6.84
C ILE A 115 1.08 7.11 -7.78
N CYS A 116 1.06 5.80 -7.99
CA CYS A 116 1.83 5.17 -9.06
C CYS A 116 1.13 3.91 -9.59
N ALA A 117 1.46 3.52 -10.82
CA ALA A 117 1.19 2.18 -11.30
C ALA A 117 2.08 1.18 -10.55
N VAL A 118 1.47 0.20 -9.89
CA VAL A 118 2.19 -0.92 -9.27
C VAL A 118 2.59 -1.89 -10.38
N ASN A 119 1.63 -2.41 -11.12
CA ASN A 119 1.89 -3.20 -12.33
C ASN A 119 0.77 -2.92 -13.35
N ASP A 120 0.59 -3.76 -14.37
CA ASP A 120 -0.49 -3.61 -15.36
C ASP A 120 -1.89 -3.69 -14.77
N ILE A 121 -2.04 -4.39 -13.64
CA ILE A 121 -3.32 -4.57 -12.96
C ILE A 121 -3.60 -3.43 -11.97
N TRP A 122 -2.64 -3.10 -11.11
CA TRP A 122 -2.89 -2.31 -9.91
C TRP A 122 -2.37 -0.87 -10.05
N SER A 123 -3.23 0.10 -9.70
CA SER A 123 -2.80 1.44 -9.27
C SER A 123 -2.62 1.43 -7.76
N GLY A 124 -1.68 2.20 -7.22
CA GLY A 124 -1.44 2.32 -5.79
C GLY A 124 -1.31 3.78 -5.36
N MET A 125 -1.87 4.11 -4.20
CA MET A 125 -1.75 5.41 -3.54
C MET A 125 -1.00 5.27 -2.22
N LYS A 126 0.05 6.07 -2.03
CA LYS A 126 0.77 6.18 -0.77
C LYS A 126 0.01 7.10 0.18
N LEU A 127 -0.33 6.55 1.34
CA LEU A 127 -1.01 7.20 2.44
C LEU A 127 -0.09 7.20 3.67
N VAL A 128 -0.10 8.27 4.45
CA VAL A 128 0.68 8.39 5.69
C VAL A 128 -0.12 9.06 6.79
N ILE A 129 0.32 8.87 8.04
CA ILE A 129 -0.13 9.71 9.15
C ILE A 129 0.42 11.13 8.91
N PRO A 130 -0.41 12.19 8.99
CA PRO A 130 0.04 13.57 8.84
C PRO A 130 1.14 13.88 9.85
N VAL A 131 2.16 14.67 9.46
CA VAL A 131 3.32 14.96 10.32
C VAL A 131 2.90 15.49 11.70
N LYS A 132 1.90 16.38 11.74
CA LYS A 132 1.33 16.94 12.97
C LYS A 132 0.71 15.90 13.93
N ASP A 133 0.36 14.72 13.42
CA ASP A 133 -0.33 13.66 14.15
C ASP A 133 0.58 12.47 14.46
N ARG A 134 1.89 12.56 14.18
CA ARG A 134 2.86 11.46 14.39
C ARG A 134 3.28 11.29 15.85
N GLY A 135 3.06 12.29 16.71
CA GLY A 135 3.59 12.28 18.07
C GLY A 135 5.12 12.42 18.08
N GLU A 136 5.64 13.05 19.13
CA GLU A 136 7.08 13.19 19.40
C GLU A 136 7.69 11.86 19.87
#